data_AF-A0A7C2IV59-F1
#
_entry.id   AF-A0A7C2IV59-F1
#
_cell.length_a   1.000
_cell.length_b   1.000
_cell.length_c   1.000
_cell.angle_alpha   90.00
_cell.angle_beta   90.00
_cell.angle_gamma   90.00
#
_symmetry.space_group_name_H-M   'P 1'
#
loop_
_entity.id
_entity.type
_entity.pdbx_description
1 polymer ?
#
loop_
_entity_poly.entity_id
_entity_poly.type
_entity_poly.pdbx_seq_one_letter_code
_entity_poly.pdbx_strand_id
1 'polypeptide(L)'
;MATPKPQPRSPQERGVGVDASILLKLLLPEKESEAVRRQWGEWLEQDTVIAAPFLLAYEVVSVLRNKVFRGELPVEAGEAAFLAFQAQEISLLHPEGIEEKAWGLAKQWNLPTAYDAVYLALAEVMNYEFWTADRRFAATLRKKVPRMRVIPG
;
A
#
# COMPACT_ATOMS: atom_id res chain seq x y z
N MET A 1 -8.64 15.78 31.20
CA MET A 1 -7.33 16.13 30.64
C MET A 1 -7.49 16.16 29.13
N ALA A 2 -7.31 17.32 28.49
CA ALA A 2 -7.43 17.44 27.04
C ALA A 2 -6.25 16.73 26.38
N THR A 3 -6.52 15.85 25.42
CA THR A 3 -5.51 15.31 24.51
C THR A 3 -4.81 16.47 23.79
N PRO A 4 -3.48 16.44 23.62
CA PRO A 4 -2.79 17.50 22.89
C PRO A 4 -3.32 17.51 21.45
N LYS A 5 -3.69 18.69 20.94
CA LYS A 5 -3.94 18.87 19.51
C LYS A 5 -2.66 18.49 18.75
N PRO A 6 -2.73 17.73 17.65
CA PRO A 6 -1.56 17.40 16.85
C PRO A 6 -0.87 18.70 16.41
N GLN A 7 0.41 18.82 16.76
CA GLN A 7 1.25 19.92 16.28
C GLN A 7 1.45 19.77 14.76
N PRO A 8 1.47 20.87 14.00
CA PRO A 8 1.78 20.81 12.58
C PRO A 8 3.21 20.29 12.40
N ARG A 9 3.37 19.16 11.69
CA ARG A 9 4.68 18.60 11.35
C ARG A 9 5.48 19.57 10.47
N SER A 10 6.79 19.57 10.66
CA SER A 10 7.83 20.36 9.96
C SER A 10 7.81 20.16 8.43
N PRO A 11 8.57 20.94 7.62
CA PRO A 11 8.41 21.05 6.17
C PRO A 11 8.43 19.69 5.46
N GLN A 12 7.26 19.28 4.97
CA GLN A 12 6.96 18.16 4.06
C GLN A 12 7.81 16.90 4.25
N GLU A 13 7.49 16.13 5.29
CA GLU A 13 7.83 14.71 5.41
C GLU A 13 7.55 13.99 4.08
N ARG A 14 8.61 13.49 3.43
CA ARG A 14 8.48 12.75 2.16
C ARG A 14 7.82 11.41 2.46
N GLY A 15 6.72 11.11 1.78
CA GLY A 15 6.02 9.85 1.96
C GLY A 15 5.46 9.29 0.67
N VAL A 16 5.24 7.98 0.70
CA VAL A 16 4.67 7.18 -0.38
C VAL A 16 3.50 6.37 0.16
N GLY A 17 2.40 6.34 -0.58
CA GLY A 17 1.30 5.41 -0.40
C GLY A 17 1.59 4.12 -1.15
N VAL A 18 1.44 2.96 -0.51
CA VAL A 18 1.61 1.64 -1.15
C VAL A 18 0.35 0.80 -1.02
N ASP A 19 0.14 -0.10 -1.97
CA ASP A 19 -0.93 -1.11 -1.90
C ASP A 19 -0.43 -2.50 -1.49
N ALA A 20 -1.37 -3.41 -1.26
CA ALA A 20 -1.07 -4.80 -0.91
C ALA A 20 -0.23 -5.52 -1.99
N SER A 21 -0.32 -5.12 -3.25
CA SER A 21 0.42 -5.76 -4.36
C SER A 21 1.93 -5.52 -4.28
N ILE A 22 2.36 -4.36 -3.74
CA ILE A 22 3.75 -4.08 -3.41
C ILE A 22 4.20 -5.01 -2.29
N LEU A 23 3.42 -5.06 -1.21
CA LEU A 23 3.86 -5.76 -0.01
C LEU A 23 3.89 -7.28 -0.19
N LEU A 24 2.96 -7.84 -0.95
CA LEU A 24 2.98 -9.26 -1.29
C LEU A 24 4.23 -9.64 -2.09
N LYS A 25 4.66 -8.81 -3.04
CA LYS A 25 5.90 -9.04 -3.80
C LYS A 25 7.17 -8.83 -2.96
N LEU A 26 7.12 -7.97 -1.94
CA LEU A 26 8.21 -7.84 -0.98
C LEU A 26 8.40 -9.15 -0.21
N LEU A 27 7.30 -9.71 0.28
CA LEU A 27 7.26 -10.86 1.20
C LEU A 27 7.40 -12.21 0.51
N LEU A 28 6.97 -12.33 -0.75
CA LEU A 28 6.94 -13.59 -1.49
C LEU A 28 7.93 -13.58 -2.66
N PRO A 29 8.45 -14.74 -3.08
CA PRO A 29 9.28 -14.86 -4.28
C PRO A 29 8.40 -14.86 -5.54
N GLU A 30 8.04 -13.68 -6.04
CA GLU A 30 7.23 -13.48 -7.23
C GLU A 30 8.02 -12.75 -8.33
N LYS A 31 7.42 -12.69 -9.53
CA LYS A 31 7.94 -11.80 -10.57
C LYS A 31 7.95 -10.36 -10.05
N GLU A 32 9.03 -9.63 -10.32
CA GLU A 32 9.23 -8.23 -9.88
C GLU A 32 9.56 -8.06 -8.39
N SER A 33 9.66 -9.13 -7.59
CA SER A 33 10.04 -9.04 -6.17
C SER A 33 11.39 -8.35 -5.95
N GLU A 34 12.39 -8.61 -6.79
CA GLU A 34 13.69 -7.93 -6.71
C GLU A 34 13.59 -6.42 -6.98
N ALA A 35 12.73 -6.02 -7.91
CA ALA A 35 12.49 -4.61 -8.18
C ALA A 35 11.77 -3.92 -7.01
N VAL A 36 10.80 -4.61 -6.41
CA VAL A 36 10.12 -4.13 -5.20
C VAL A 36 11.09 -4.02 -4.03
N ARG A 37 11.92 -5.03 -3.76
CA ARG A 37 12.91 -5.01 -2.67
C ARG A 37 13.90 -3.87 -2.82
N ARG A 38 14.40 -3.63 -4.03
CA ARG A 38 15.29 -2.50 -4.32
C ARG A 38 14.60 -1.17 -4.04
N GLN A 39 13.39 -0.95 -4.59
CA GLN A 39 12.67 0.30 -4.38
C GLN A 39 12.30 0.52 -2.91
N TRP A 40 11.92 -0.55 -2.21
CA TRP A 40 11.63 -0.53 -0.78
C TRP A 40 12.87 -0.13 0.02
N GLY A 41 14.02 -0.73 -0.29
CA GLY A 41 15.31 -0.37 0.31
C GLY A 41 15.66 1.10 0.08
N GLU A 42 15.47 1.62 -1.13
CA GLU A 42 15.69 3.05 -1.43
C GLU A 42 14.80 3.97 -0.59
N TRP A 43 13.53 3.61 -0.35
CA TRP A 43 12.66 4.40 0.53
C TRP A 43 13.14 4.41 1.98
N LEU A 44 13.58 3.25 2.48
CA LEU A 44 14.14 3.14 3.83
C LEU A 44 15.44 3.94 3.97
N GLU A 45 16.35 3.87 2.99
CA GLU A 45 17.60 4.63 2.97
C GLU A 45 17.39 6.15 2.91
N GLN A 46 16.26 6.59 2.36
CA GLN A 46 15.90 8.00 2.22
C GLN A 46 15.00 8.52 3.35
N ASP A 47 14.79 7.74 4.42
CA ASP A 47 13.85 8.05 5.50
C ASP A 47 12.45 8.43 4.98
N THR A 48 12.01 7.78 3.89
CA THR A 48 10.71 8.03 3.27
C THR A 48 9.63 7.29 4.05
N VAL A 49 8.58 8.00 4.48
CA VAL A 49 7.45 7.39 5.15
C VAL A 49 6.68 6.49 4.19
N ILE A 50 6.60 5.21 4.51
CA ILE A 50 5.76 4.26 3.79
C ILE A 50 4.41 4.20 4.50
N ALA A 51 3.34 4.59 3.81
CA ALA A 51 1.99 4.67 4.37
C ALA A 51 1.00 3.82 3.58
N ALA A 52 -0.01 3.30 4.26
CA ALA A 52 -1.10 2.54 3.65
C ALA A 52 -2.37 2.61 4.52
N PRO A 53 -3.56 2.40 3.95
CA PRO A 53 -4.78 2.27 4.74
C PRO A 53 -4.74 0.98 5.56
N PHE A 54 -5.45 0.91 6.70
CA PHE A 54 -5.57 -0.34 7.48
C PHE A 54 -6.08 -1.54 6.66
N LEU A 55 -6.79 -1.29 5.57
CA LEU A 55 -7.18 -2.29 4.57
C LEU A 55 -6.01 -3.19 4.13
N LEU A 56 -4.81 -2.61 3.96
CA LEU A 56 -3.62 -3.33 3.54
C LEU A 56 -3.31 -4.52 4.44
N ALA A 57 -3.44 -4.36 5.75
CA ALA A 57 -3.14 -5.43 6.69
C ALA A 57 -4.06 -6.64 6.47
N TYR A 58 -5.35 -6.39 6.26
CA TYR A 58 -6.32 -7.45 6.04
C TYR A 58 -6.14 -8.12 4.67
N GLU A 59 -5.85 -7.36 3.62
CA GLU A 59 -5.61 -7.92 2.30
C GLU A 59 -4.35 -8.80 2.28
N VAL A 60 -3.24 -8.33 2.84
CA VAL A 60 -1.98 -9.08 2.89
C VAL A 60 -2.16 -10.38 3.68
N VAL A 61 -2.71 -10.31 4.90
CA VAL A 61 -2.94 -11.49 5.74
C VAL A 61 -3.88 -12.49 5.05
N SER A 62 -4.96 -12.00 4.43
CA SER A 62 -5.91 -12.86 3.73
C SER A 62 -5.27 -13.57 2.54
N VAL A 63 -4.45 -12.87 1.75
CA VAL A 63 -3.75 -13.47 0.61
C VAL A 63 -2.73 -14.52 1.08
N LEU A 64 -1.91 -14.21 2.09
CA LEU A 64 -0.95 -15.16 2.65
C LEU A 64 -1.67 -16.42 3.17
N ARG A 65 -2.74 -16.25 3.96
CA ARG A 65 -3.49 -17.37 4.51
C ARG A 65 -4.15 -18.23 3.43
N ASN A 66 -4.71 -17.59 2.40
CA ASN A 66 -5.35 -18.27 1.28
C ASN A 66 -4.33 -19.08 0.46
N LYS A 67 -3.13 -18.53 0.20
CA LYS A 67 -2.05 -19.27 -0.48
C LYS A 67 -1.64 -20.53 0.29
N VAL A 68 -1.51 -20.43 1.62
CA VAL A 68 -1.24 -21.61 2.47
C VAL A 68 -2.39 -22.61 2.42
N PHE A 69 -3.64 -22.14 2.54
CA PHE A 69 -4.82 -23.00 2.50
C PHE A 69 -4.94 -23.78 1.18
N ARG A 70 -4.58 -23.14 0.06
CA ARG A 70 -4.58 -23.76 -1.28
C ARG A 70 -3.37 -24.64 -1.57
N GLY A 71 -2.39 -24.70 -0.67
CA GLY A 71 -1.13 -25.43 -0.88
C GLY A 71 -0.19 -24.76 -1.88
N GLU A 72 -0.41 -23.49 -2.21
CA GLU A 72 0.46 -22.70 -3.12
C GLU A 72 1.69 -22.13 -2.40
N LEU A 73 1.64 -22.07 -1.07
CA LEU A 73 2.71 -21.61 -0.20
C LEU A 73 2.85 -22.62 0.96
N PRO A 74 4.05 -23.15 1.23
CA PRO A 74 4.28 -24.00 2.40
C PRO A 74 3.87 -23.27 3.69
N VAL A 75 3.41 -24.03 4.70
CA VAL A 75 2.93 -23.46 5.97
C VAL A 75 4.00 -22.60 6.62
N GLU A 76 5.22 -23.14 6.72
CA GLU A 76 6.37 -22.48 7.34
C GLU A 76 6.76 -21.21 6.59
N ALA A 77 6.66 -21.23 5.25
CA ALA A 77 6.91 -20.05 4.42
C ALA A 77 5.82 -18.98 4.60
N GLY A 78 4.56 -19.39 4.79
CA GLY A 78 3.45 -18.50 5.12
C GLY A 78 3.59 -17.83 6.48
N GLU A 79 4.01 -18.59 7.50
CA GLU A 79 4.31 -18.06 8.83
C GLU A 79 5.48 -17.08 8.79
N ALA A 80 6.56 -17.43 8.10
CA ALA A 80 7.71 -16.53 7.91
C ALA A 80 7.31 -15.23 7.18
N ALA A 81 6.49 -15.32 6.13
CA ALA A 81 5.99 -14.15 5.42
C ALA A 81 5.10 -13.26 6.30
N PHE A 82 4.26 -13.86 7.15
CA PHE A 82 3.42 -13.11 8.10
C PHE A 82 4.27 -12.37 9.15
N LEU A 83 5.28 -13.02 9.72
CA LEU A 83 6.21 -12.37 10.66
C LEU A 83 7.01 -11.27 9.97
N ALA A 84 7.48 -11.50 8.74
CA ALA A 84 8.16 -10.48 7.95
C ALA A 84 7.26 -9.28 7.65
N PHE A 85 5.96 -9.48 7.40
CA PHE A 85 4.99 -8.40 7.27
C PHE A 85 4.90 -7.56 8.55
N GLN A 86 4.77 -8.19 9.71
CA GLN A 86 4.68 -7.48 11.00
C GLN A 86 5.94 -6.67 11.35
N ALA A 87 7.09 -7.08 10.83
CA ALA A 87 8.34 -6.38 11.03
C ALA A 87 8.52 -5.15 10.11
N GLN A 88 7.61 -4.91 9.15
CA GLN A 88 7.71 -3.75 8.27
C GLN A 88 7.24 -2.47 8.95
N GLU A 89 8.03 -1.40 8.83
CA GLU A 89 7.68 -0.07 9.34
C GLU A 89 6.72 0.65 8.40
N ILE A 90 5.45 0.25 8.44
CA ILE A 90 4.38 0.84 7.63
C ILE A 90 3.48 1.68 8.52
N SER A 91 3.30 2.95 8.16
CA SER A 91 2.28 3.81 8.75
C SER A 91 0.90 3.40 8.25
N LEU A 92 0.23 2.52 9.00
CA LEU A 92 -1.17 2.17 8.76
C LEU A 92 -2.10 3.29 9.25
N LEU A 93 -2.85 3.89 8.32
CA LEU A 93 -3.63 5.10 8.57
C LEU A 93 -5.12 4.89 8.27
N HIS A 94 -5.95 5.67 8.96
CA HIS A 94 -7.38 5.78 8.72
C HIS A 94 -7.82 7.22 8.97
N PRO A 95 -7.52 8.15 8.03
CA PRO A 95 -7.95 9.53 8.18
C PRO A 95 -9.47 9.64 8.10
N GLU A 96 -10.02 10.62 8.80
CA GLU A 96 -11.45 10.91 8.78
C GLU A 96 -11.95 11.20 7.35
N GLY A 97 -13.10 10.63 6.98
CA GLY A 97 -13.72 10.82 5.66
C GLY A 97 -13.08 10.02 4.52
N ILE A 98 -12.17 9.09 4.81
CA ILE A 98 -11.51 8.29 3.76
C ILE A 98 -12.50 7.48 2.92
N GLU A 99 -13.59 7.00 3.50
CA GLU A 99 -14.63 6.24 2.80
C GLU A 99 -15.39 7.10 1.79
N GLU A 100 -15.77 8.33 2.18
CA GLU A 100 -16.47 9.26 1.28
C GLU A 100 -15.58 9.62 0.09
N LYS A 101 -14.29 9.86 0.36
CA LYS A 101 -13.33 10.15 -0.70
C LYS A 101 -13.08 8.95 -1.61
N ALA A 102 -12.91 7.76 -1.05
CA ALA A 102 -12.75 6.53 -1.81
C ALA A 102 -13.99 6.24 -2.68
N TRP A 103 -15.19 6.47 -2.15
CA TRP A 103 -16.44 6.37 -2.91
C TRP A 103 -16.48 7.37 -4.08
N GLY A 104 -16.08 8.62 -3.83
CA GLY A 104 -15.94 9.63 -4.88
C GLY A 104 -14.98 9.21 -6.00
N LEU A 105 -13.79 8.74 -5.63
CA LEU A 105 -12.77 8.28 -6.57
C LEU A 105 -13.22 7.02 -7.32
N ALA A 106 -13.86 6.05 -6.66
CA ALA A 106 -14.38 4.86 -7.31
C ALA A 106 -15.42 5.21 -8.39
N LYS A 107 -16.33 6.15 -8.11
CA LYS A 107 -17.28 6.67 -9.11
C LYS A 107 -16.56 7.41 -10.24
N GLN A 108 -15.65 8.32 -9.92
CA GLN A 108 -14.90 9.14 -10.88
C GLN A 108 -14.12 8.25 -11.87
N TRP A 109 -13.54 7.16 -11.38
CA TRP A 109 -12.71 6.26 -12.17
C TRP A 109 -13.44 5.01 -12.67
N ASN A 110 -14.74 4.90 -12.40
CA ASN A 110 -15.57 3.75 -12.74
C ASN A 110 -14.97 2.41 -12.27
N LEU A 111 -14.50 2.39 -11.01
CA LEU A 111 -13.98 1.19 -10.38
C LEU A 111 -15.13 0.34 -9.82
N PRO A 112 -15.07 -1.00 -9.96
CA PRO A 112 -16.15 -1.88 -9.52
C PRO A 112 -16.24 -2.02 -8.00
N THR A 113 -15.15 -1.73 -7.28
CA THR A 113 -15.09 -1.77 -5.81
C THR A 113 -14.30 -0.58 -5.28
N ALA A 114 -14.41 -0.31 -3.98
CA ALA A 114 -13.72 0.79 -3.34
C ALA A 114 -12.29 0.46 -2.88
N TYR A 115 -11.85 -0.81 -2.87
CA TYR A 115 -10.56 -1.19 -2.28
C TYR A 115 -9.38 -0.43 -2.89
N ASP A 116 -9.24 -0.53 -4.20
CA ASP A 116 -8.28 0.24 -4.99
C ASP A 116 -8.41 1.76 -4.76
N ALA A 117 -9.64 2.26 -4.64
CA ALA A 117 -9.91 3.67 -4.43
C ALA A 117 -9.51 4.16 -3.04
N VAL A 118 -9.53 3.30 -2.01
CA VAL A 118 -9.09 3.64 -0.65
C VAL A 118 -7.58 3.94 -0.62
N TYR A 119 -6.77 3.17 -1.37
CA TYR A 119 -5.34 3.46 -1.51
C TYR A 119 -5.07 4.81 -2.17
N LEU A 120 -5.79 5.10 -3.26
CA LEU A 120 -5.71 6.40 -3.93
C LEU A 120 -6.18 7.54 -3.03
N ALA A 121 -7.29 7.35 -2.32
CA ALA A 121 -7.84 8.33 -1.40
C ALA A 121 -6.82 8.70 -0.32
N LEU A 122 -6.17 7.70 0.29
CA LEU A 122 -5.13 7.93 1.28
C LEU A 122 -3.97 8.72 0.70
N ALA A 123 -3.42 8.29 -0.43
CA ALA A 123 -2.28 8.97 -1.05
C ALA A 123 -2.60 10.44 -1.37
N GLU A 124 -3.81 10.73 -1.85
CA GLU A 124 -4.21 12.11 -2.09
C GLU A 124 -4.44 12.91 -0.80
N VAL A 125 -5.03 12.33 0.25
CA VAL A 125 -5.22 13.01 1.56
C VAL A 125 -3.88 13.36 2.19
N MET A 126 -2.92 12.44 2.11
CA MET A 126 -1.57 12.61 2.67
C MET A 126 -0.65 13.43 1.74
N ASN A 127 -1.10 13.77 0.54
CA ASN A 127 -0.30 14.42 -0.49
C ASN A 127 0.99 13.62 -0.84
N TYR A 128 0.88 12.30 -0.88
CA TYR A 128 1.95 11.36 -1.22
C TYR A 128 1.87 10.88 -2.67
N GLU A 129 2.98 10.36 -3.19
CA GLU A 129 2.92 9.54 -4.42
C GLU A 129 2.28 8.19 -4.10
N PHE A 130 1.52 7.63 -5.04
CA PHE A 130 0.94 6.29 -4.89
C PHE A 130 1.73 5.29 -5.73
N TRP A 131 2.17 4.20 -5.11
CA TRP A 131 2.95 3.14 -5.74
C TRP A 131 2.20 1.81 -5.70
N THR A 132 2.14 1.16 -6.85
CA THR A 132 1.50 -0.15 -7.04
C THR A 132 2.38 -1.08 -7.86
N ALA A 133 2.27 -2.39 -7.61
CA ALA A 133 2.77 -3.43 -8.49
C ALA A 133 1.65 -4.20 -9.20
N ASP A 134 0.41 -3.69 -9.18
CA ASP A 134 -0.68 -4.13 -10.03
C ASP A 134 -0.68 -3.34 -11.34
N ARG A 135 -0.09 -3.95 -12.37
CA ARG A 135 -0.04 -3.36 -13.71
C ARG A 135 -1.40 -3.23 -14.38
N ARG A 136 -2.38 -4.08 -14.03
CA ARG A 136 -3.74 -4.01 -14.62
C ARG A 136 -4.50 -2.83 -14.03
N PHE A 137 -4.43 -2.69 -12.71
CA PHE A 137 -4.96 -1.53 -12.02
C PHE A 137 -4.31 -0.25 -12.54
N ALA A 138 -2.98 -0.22 -12.59
CA ALA A 138 -2.25 0.92 -13.10
C ALA A 138 -2.57 1.23 -14.56
N ALA A 139 -2.71 0.23 -15.44
CA ALA A 139 -3.05 0.46 -16.85
C ALA A 139 -4.41 1.18 -17.02
N THR A 140 -5.36 0.89 -16.13
CA THR A 140 -6.68 1.54 -16.11
C THR A 140 -6.59 3.04 -15.77
N LEU A 141 -5.62 3.43 -14.92
CA LEU A 141 -5.58 4.75 -14.28
C LEU A 141 -4.33 5.60 -14.56
N ARG A 142 -3.25 5.06 -15.14
CA ARG A 142 -1.94 5.74 -15.24
C ARG A 142 -1.94 7.02 -16.06
N LYS A 143 -2.89 7.17 -17.00
CA LYS A 143 -3.07 8.43 -17.74
C LYS A 143 -3.93 9.46 -16.99
N LYS A 144 -4.53 9.06 -15.87
CA LYS A 144 -5.60 9.77 -15.17
C LYS A 144 -5.22 10.17 -13.75
N VAL A 145 -4.24 9.51 -13.13
CA VAL A 145 -3.73 9.78 -11.78
C VAL A 145 -2.25 10.19 -11.86
N PRO A 146 -1.92 11.49 -11.88
CA PRO A 146 -0.57 12.00 -12.18
C PRO A 146 0.54 11.55 -11.21
N ARG A 147 0.17 11.29 -9.95
CA ARG A 147 1.09 10.88 -8.88
C ARG A 147 1.13 9.38 -8.64
N MET A 148 0.52 8.61 -9.53
CA MET A 148 0.67 7.15 -9.51
C MET A 148 1.98 6.74 -10.18
N ARG A 149 2.64 5.76 -9.57
CA ARG A 149 3.88 5.13 -9.99
C ARG A 149 3.67 3.63 -10.00
N VAL A 150 4.31 2.97 -10.96
CA VAL A 150 4.33 1.51 -11.06
C VAL A 150 5.76 1.07 -10.89
N ILE A 151 5.99 0.07 -10.05
CA ILE A 151 7.34 -0.49 -9.91
C ILE A 151 7.84 -0.95 -11.29
N PRO A 152 9.03 -0.50 -11.73
CA PRO A 152 9.61 -0.97 -12.97
C PRO A 152 10.01 -2.44 -12.80
N GLY A 153 9.31 -3.33 -13.50
CA GLY A 153 9.68 -4.74 -13.59
C GLY A 153 10.64 -5.06 -14.73
#